data_AF-A0A828QVZ0-F1
#
_entry.id   AF-A0A828QVZ0-F1
#
_cell.length_a   1.000
_cell.length_b   1.000
_cell.length_c   1.000
_cell.angle_alpha   90.00
_cell.angle_beta   90.00
_cell.angle_gamma   90.00
#
_symmetry.space_group_name_H-M   'P 1'
#
loop_
_entity.id
_entity.type
_entity.pdbx_description
1 polymer ?
#
loop_
_entity_poly.entity_id
_entity_poly.type
_entity_poly.pdbx_seq_one_letter_code
_entity_poly.pdbx_strand_id
1 'polypeptide(L)'
;MDNDALKACLEKRLVNLKGKEKRIVNEASVATMLKHLGVSNELLSLACEYFSLAPKLNVIWLHLAECTGCSESLLRSEKPDLAEFIFDFFSLNYHETLMSANGTKAEECLEKAMEEEFALIVEGAVAPIDTFYLSIGAEGKSGYELLQSVADKAQIIFAAGTCSSYGGIQAAKPNPTKACGISQVLSQKVVQIPGCPPSDVNIIATLAFYALFGTSPELDDKNRPKWSYGKCLHDMCERKAKFESGIFAQNFDDEAAKNGACLFKLGCKGPYTYNNCPKVKFNAKTSWPVAAGHGCIACSEENFWDDFGFYEKPMANAFAYSKIFRKQEFLLENKNLNLNTLKNDVKNDELILYLKETMQILIKKEEVLELLNFNFEANLKCALANLAKNKLGLNLLENYKKNFPKQYAFIEANFDENSRPSSDIWEFFSLSYILAKGEFLKDKRHFIEAAQNYAFKHASPYDFKLSVKEDGVKLDLNKSLRMSLIYLCGGLDFEGIAFSLLNALAKSLKEIHKNYADKRLILSLDESLNQPFLHQILS
;
A
#
# COMPACT_ATOMS: atom_id res chain seq x y z
N MET A 1 18.82 -2.54 7.63
CA MET A 1 20.10 -3.16 8.05
C MET A 1 20.03 -4.62 7.67
N ASP A 2 21.09 -5.16 7.09
CA ASP A 2 21.21 -6.61 6.91
C ASP A 2 21.49 -7.30 8.26
N ASN A 3 21.45 -8.64 8.27
CA ASN A 3 21.62 -9.41 9.51
C ASN A 3 23.01 -9.22 10.13
N ASP A 4 24.06 -9.00 9.33
CA ASP A 4 25.41 -8.79 9.82
C ASP A 4 25.54 -7.45 10.55
N ALA A 5 24.95 -6.39 10.00
CA ALA A 5 24.88 -5.08 10.64
C ALA A 5 24.03 -5.13 11.92
N LEU A 6 22.91 -5.87 11.92
CA LEU A 6 22.08 -6.07 13.12
C LEU A 6 22.86 -6.81 14.21
N LYS A 7 23.61 -7.85 13.84
CA LYS A 7 24.45 -8.62 14.76
C LYS A 7 25.52 -7.74 15.39
N ALA A 8 26.28 -7.01 14.58
CA ALA A 8 27.33 -6.10 15.06
C ALA A 8 26.77 -5.01 15.98
N CYS A 9 25.58 -4.48 15.67
CA CYS A 9 24.88 -3.53 16.54
C CYS A 9 24.56 -4.13 17.90
N LEU A 10 23.99 -5.33 17.93
CA LEU A 10 23.58 -6.00 19.16
C LEU A 10 24.78 -6.40 20.03
N GLU A 11 25.84 -6.93 19.42
CA GLU A 11 27.11 -7.24 20.09
C GLU A 11 27.72 -5.99 20.75
N LYS A 12 27.75 -4.87 20.03
CA LYS A 12 28.25 -3.59 20.58
C LYS A 12 27.44 -3.13 21.79
N ARG A 13 26.11 -3.26 21.73
CA ARG A 13 25.22 -2.86 22.85
C ARG A 13 25.38 -3.77 24.06
N LEU A 14 25.60 -5.08 23.85
CA LEU A 14 25.85 -6.05 24.91
C LEU A 14 27.13 -5.79 25.69
N VAL A 15 28.19 -5.27 25.05
CA VAL A 15 29.44 -4.92 25.73
C VAL A 15 29.20 -3.95 26.90
N ASN A 16 28.27 -3.01 26.75
CA ASN A 16 27.93 -2.01 27.77
C ASN A 16 27.05 -2.56 28.91
N LEU A 17 26.62 -3.82 28.82
CA LEU A 17 25.71 -4.46 29.77
C LEU A 17 26.38 -5.57 30.59
N LYS A 18 27.69 -5.80 30.39
CA LYS A 18 28.46 -6.80 31.14
C LYS A 18 28.38 -6.52 32.64
N GLY A 19 28.07 -7.57 33.42
CA GLY A 19 28.01 -7.50 34.89
C GLY A 19 26.66 -7.04 35.45
N LYS A 20 25.67 -6.72 34.62
CA LYS A 20 24.29 -6.48 35.09
C LYS A 20 23.62 -7.78 35.51
N GLU A 21 22.67 -7.67 36.44
CA GLU A 21 21.86 -8.80 36.88
C GLU A 21 21.00 -9.32 35.73
N LYS A 22 21.01 -10.64 35.56
CA LYS A 22 20.33 -11.32 34.46
C LYS A 22 18.90 -11.67 34.86
N ARG A 23 17.92 -11.16 34.12
CA ARG A 23 16.50 -11.54 34.24
C ARG A 23 16.17 -12.70 33.32
N ILE A 24 15.16 -13.48 33.72
CA ILE A 24 14.61 -14.54 32.88
C ILE A 24 13.77 -13.89 31.78
N VAL A 25 13.93 -14.36 30.55
CA VAL A 25 13.14 -13.93 29.39
C VAL A 25 12.70 -15.18 28.62
N ASN A 26 11.46 -15.16 28.11
CA ASN A 26 10.95 -16.29 27.33
C ASN A 26 11.58 -16.31 25.92
N GLU A 27 12.47 -17.27 25.67
CA GLU A 27 13.12 -17.46 24.37
C GLU A 27 12.13 -17.66 23.23
N ALA A 28 10.99 -18.32 23.46
CA ALA A 28 9.99 -18.55 22.41
C ALA A 28 9.31 -17.23 21.98
N SER A 29 9.12 -16.30 22.91
CA SER A 29 8.59 -14.96 22.61
C SER A 29 9.61 -14.12 21.84
N VAL A 30 10.89 -14.19 22.21
CA VAL A 30 11.98 -13.54 21.45
C VAL A 30 12.08 -14.12 20.03
N ALA A 31 12.10 -15.45 19.89
CA ALA A 31 12.14 -16.12 18.59
C ALA A 31 10.96 -15.73 17.69
N THR A 32 9.77 -15.59 18.29
CA THR A 32 8.56 -15.14 17.58
C THR A 32 8.72 -13.71 17.05
N MET A 33 9.20 -12.78 17.88
CA MET A 33 9.46 -11.39 17.46
C MET A 33 10.50 -11.33 16.33
N LEU A 34 11.63 -12.03 16.45
CA LEU A 34 12.67 -12.05 15.40
C LEU A 34 12.14 -12.62 14.08
N LYS A 35 11.36 -13.71 14.14
CA LYS A 35 10.74 -14.31 12.95
C LYS A 35 9.81 -13.33 12.24
N HIS A 36 9.02 -12.55 12.97
CA HIS A 36 8.12 -11.57 12.37
C HIS A 36 8.88 -10.42 11.72
N LEU A 37 9.93 -9.94 12.39
CA LEU A 37 10.85 -8.90 11.89
C LEU A 37 11.70 -9.34 10.68
N GLY A 38 11.77 -10.66 10.40
CA GLY A 38 12.65 -11.20 9.37
C GLY A 38 14.14 -11.15 9.77
N VAL A 39 14.42 -11.08 11.07
CA VAL A 39 15.79 -11.14 11.62
C VAL A 39 16.21 -12.60 11.70
N SER A 40 17.47 -12.88 11.36
CA SER A 40 18.01 -14.25 11.38
C SER A 40 17.91 -14.89 12.76
N ASN A 41 17.55 -16.19 12.78
CA ASN A 41 17.47 -16.97 14.01
C ASN A 41 18.85 -17.15 14.69
N GLU A 42 19.94 -16.90 13.97
CA GLU A 42 21.30 -16.89 14.54
C GLU A 42 21.48 -15.79 15.60
N LEU A 43 20.69 -14.72 15.54
CA LEU A 43 20.72 -13.64 16.54
C LEU A 43 19.87 -13.96 17.78
N LEU A 44 19.16 -15.10 17.83
CA LEU A 44 18.26 -15.44 18.93
C LEU A 44 18.99 -15.42 20.29
N SER A 45 20.14 -16.09 20.38
CA SER A 45 20.91 -16.12 21.63
C SER A 45 21.35 -14.73 22.08
N LEU A 46 21.80 -13.89 21.15
CA LEU A 46 22.22 -12.50 21.43
C LEU A 46 21.03 -11.63 21.86
N ALA A 47 19.87 -11.81 21.22
CA ALA A 47 18.65 -11.06 21.54
C ALA A 47 18.11 -11.45 22.92
N CYS A 48 18.09 -12.74 23.26
CA CYS A 48 17.74 -13.23 24.59
C CYS A 48 18.72 -12.67 25.64
N GLU A 49 20.03 -12.74 25.39
CA GLU A 49 21.03 -12.18 26.29
C GLU A 49 20.82 -10.67 26.51
N TYR A 50 20.53 -9.93 25.44
CA TYR A 50 20.27 -8.50 25.53
C TYR A 50 19.02 -8.20 26.37
N PHE A 51 17.88 -8.82 26.10
CA PHE A 51 16.66 -8.58 26.89
C PHE A 51 16.83 -8.99 28.37
N SER A 52 17.60 -10.04 28.61
CA SER A 52 17.94 -10.46 29.97
C SER A 52 18.79 -9.44 30.75
N LEU A 53 19.62 -8.63 30.10
CA LEU A 53 20.59 -7.73 30.76
C LEU A 53 20.26 -6.24 30.64
N ALA A 54 19.65 -5.82 29.54
CA ALA A 54 19.37 -4.42 29.24
C ALA A 54 18.27 -3.87 30.16
N PRO A 55 18.31 -2.60 30.59
CA PRO A 55 17.12 -1.99 31.18
C PRO A 55 15.94 -2.09 30.20
N LYS A 56 14.73 -2.29 30.71
CA LYS A 56 13.53 -2.34 29.87
C LYS A 56 13.35 -0.97 29.23
N LEU A 57 12.91 -0.95 27.96
CA LEU A 57 12.57 0.30 27.32
C LEU A 57 11.36 0.91 28.05
N ASN A 58 11.51 2.12 28.58
CA ASN A 58 10.40 2.88 29.13
C ASN A 58 9.45 3.29 28.01
N VAL A 59 8.15 3.09 28.23
CA VAL A 59 7.09 3.37 27.29
C VAL A 59 6.05 4.27 27.94
N ILE A 60 5.74 5.36 27.26
CA ILE A 60 4.58 6.21 27.54
C ILE A 60 3.58 5.95 26.42
N TRP A 61 2.38 5.48 26.77
CA TRP A 61 1.25 5.29 25.85
C TRP A 61 0.23 6.40 26.07
N LEU A 62 0.15 7.33 25.13
CA LEU A 62 -0.73 8.49 25.19
C LEU A 62 -1.99 8.25 24.35
N HIS A 63 -3.16 8.43 24.97
CA HIS A 63 -4.44 8.41 24.26
C HIS A 63 -4.83 9.82 23.82
N LEU A 64 -5.29 9.95 22.57
CA LEU A 64 -5.84 11.19 22.01
C LEU A 64 -7.29 10.99 21.57
N ALA A 65 -7.69 11.41 20.36
CA ALA A 65 -9.03 11.16 19.84
C ALA A 65 -9.10 9.72 19.30
N GLU A 66 -9.61 8.81 20.11
CA GLU A 66 -9.49 7.35 19.92
C GLU A 66 -10.75 6.57 20.31
N CYS A 67 -10.66 5.24 20.21
CA CYS A 67 -11.71 4.30 20.61
C CYS A 67 -11.15 3.12 21.44
N THR A 68 -9.90 3.21 21.89
CA THR A 68 -9.17 2.22 22.70
C THR A 68 -8.92 0.87 22.01
N GLY A 69 -9.25 0.77 20.72
CA GLY A 69 -9.07 -0.46 19.94
C GLY A 69 -7.61 -0.88 19.76
N CYS A 70 -6.64 0.05 19.78
CA CYS A 70 -5.23 -0.28 19.62
C CYS A 70 -4.66 -0.85 20.92
N SER A 71 -5.00 -0.27 22.07
CA SER A 71 -4.75 -0.89 23.38
C SER A 71 -5.40 -2.26 23.47
N GLU A 72 -6.68 -2.41 23.11
CA GLU A 72 -7.32 -3.72 23.11
C GLU A 72 -6.61 -4.73 22.21
N SER A 73 -6.10 -4.31 21.05
CA SER A 73 -5.29 -5.18 20.20
C SER A 73 -4.00 -5.62 20.91
N LEU A 74 -3.28 -4.71 21.59
CA LEU A 74 -2.11 -5.06 22.39
C LEU A 74 -2.45 -6.12 23.45
N LEU A 75 -3.61 -6.00 24.11
CA LEU A 75 -4.10 -6.95 25.12
C LEU A 75 -4.41 -8.35 24.56
N ARG A 76 -4.52 -8.52 23.23
CA ARG A 76 -4.76 -9.83 22.58
C ARG A 76 -3.49 -10.55 22.11
N SER A 77 -2.31 -10.02 22.45
CA SER A 77 -1.06 -10.67 22.10
C SER A 77 -0.91 -12.03 22.78
N GLU A 78 -0.48 -13.03 22.00
CA GLU A 78 -0.22 -14.39 22.50
C GLU A 78 1.24 -14.58 22.92
N LYS A 79 2.19 -14.10 22.08
CA LYS A 79 3.64 -14.32 22.26
C LYS A 79 4.46 -13.12 21.74
N PRO A 80 5.01 -12.28 22.63
CA PRO A 80 4.81 -12.31 24.08
C PRO A 80 3.36 -12.01 24.48
N ASP A 81 2.89 -12.57 25.58
CA ASP A 81 1.61 -12.12 26.17
C ASP A 81 1.77 -10.75 26.87
N LEU A 82 0.68 -10.20 27.40
CA LEU A 82 0.73 -8.90 28.07
C LEU A 82 1.63 -8.90 29.32
N ALA A 83 1.67 -10.00 30.07
CA ALA A 83 2.49 -10.09 31.26
C ALA A 83 3.97 -10.06 30.87
N GLU A 84 4.37 -10.86 29.89
CA GLU A 84 5.73 -10.83 29.33
C GLU A 84 6.06 -9.45 28.74
N PHE A 85 5.12 -8.81 28.04
CA PHE A 85 5.32 -7.46 27.51
C PHE A 85 5.70 -6.46 28.61
N ILE A 86 4.98 -6.44 29.75
CA ILE A 86 5.18 -5.48 30.84
C ILE A 86 6.32 -5.88 31.78
N PHE A 87 6.48 -7.17 32.07
CA PHE A 87 7.43 -7.61 33.09
C PHE A 87 8.82 -7.90 32.51
N ASP A 88 8.90 -8.39 31.28
CA ASP A 88 10.17 -8.87 30.69
C ASP A 88 10.75 -7.90 29.67
N PHE A 89 9.92 -7.31 28.80
CA PHE A 89 10.41 -6.59 27.62
C PHE A 89 10.35 -5.05 27.74
N PHE A 90 9.26 -4.50 28.25
CA PHE A 90 9.00 -3.06 28.26
C PHE A 90 8.56 -2.58 29.64
N SER A 91 8.85 -1.32 29.99
CA SER A 91 8.33 -0.70 31.21
C SER A 91 7.23 0.30 30.83
N LEU A 92 5.97 -0.12 30.95
CA LEU A 92 4.82 0.73 30.63
C LEU A 92 4.55 1.69 31.79
N ASN A 93 5.21 2.85 31.75
CA ASN A 93 5.23 3.79 32.87
C ASN A 93 4.01 4.73 32.88
N TYR A 94 3.32 4.86 31.75
CA TYR A 94 2.06 5.58 31.64
C TYR A 94 1.18 4.95 30.56
N HIS A 95 -0.08 4.63 30.92
CA HIS A 95 -1.11 4.14 30.03
C HIS A 95 -2.46 4.24 30.74
N GLU A 96 -3.33 5.17 30.32
CA GLU A 96 -4.55 5.55 31.06
C GLU A 96 -5.52 4.38 31.28
N THR A 97 -5.63 3.45 30.31
CA THR A 97 -6.48 2.25 30.45
C THR A 97 -5.99 1.22 31.47
N LEU A 98 -4.67 1.12 31.72
CA LEU A 98 -4.07 0.01 32.47
C LEU A 98 -3.47 0.41 33.82
N MET A 99 -3.11 1.68 33.99
CA MET A 99 -2.46 2.17 35.19
C MET A 99 -3.39 2.20 36.41
N SER A 100 -2.83 2.02 37.61
CA SER A 100 -3.61 2.09 38.85
C SER A 100 -3.86 3.52 39.34
N ALA A 101 -2.92 4.42 39.07
CA ALA A 101 -3.01 5.84 39.42
C ALA A 101 -4.07 6.54 38.55
N ASN A 102 -4.77 7.51 39.14
CA ASN A 102 -5.85 8.26 38.49
C ASN A 102 -5.85 9.72 38.98
N GLY A 103 -6.56 10.58 38.27
CA GLY A 103 -6.58 12.02 38.55
C GLY A 103 -5.18 12.63 38.57
N THR A 104 -4.90 13.50 39.54
CA THR A 104 -3.60 14.17 39.67
C THR A 104 -2.43 13.20 39.87
N LYS A 105 -2.65 12.02 40.46
CA LYS A 105 -1.59 11.00 40.59
C LYS A 105 -1.17 10.44 39.23
N ALA A 106 -2.10 10.34 38.28
CA ALA A 106 -1.75 9.91 36.93
C ALA A 106 -0.87 10.96 36.22
N GLU A 107 -1.16 12.25 36.44
CA GLU A 107 -0.34 13.35 35.92
C GLU A 107 1.06 13.34 36.53
N GLU A 108 1.19 13.14 37.86
CA GLU A 108 2.50 12.98 38.51
C GLU A 108 3.29 11.77 37.95
N CYS A 109 2.61 10.66 37.63
CA CYS A 109 3.23 9.51 36.99
C CYS A 109 3.75 9.85 35.58
N LEU A 110 2.97 10.60 34.78
CA LEU A 110 3.39 11.05 33.46
C LEU A 110 4.60 11.98 33.55
N GLU A 111 4.58 12.96 34.46
CA GLU A 111 5.68 13.89 34.69
C GLU A 111 6.98 13.16 35.05
N LYS A 112 6.92 12.23 36.01
CA LYS A 112 8.07 11.39 36.39
C LYS A 112 8.55 10.51 35.23
N ALA A 113 7.63 9.91 34.46
CA ALA A 113 8.00 9.08 33.32
C ALA A 113 8.73 9.88 32.24
N MET A 114 8.45 11.18 32.10
CA MET A 114 9.13 12.10 31.18
C MET A 114 10.50 12.59 31.66
N GLU A 115 10.93 12.28 32.89
CA GLU A 115 12.28 12.61 33.39
C GLU A 115 13.34 11.61 32.92
N GLU A 116 12.93 10.39 32.53
CA GLU A 116 13.80 9.34 32.00
C GLU A 116 13.76 9.29 30.46
N GLU A 117 14.67 8.52 29.84
CA GLU A 117 14.57 8.23 28.41
C GLU A 117 13.40 7.28 28.13
N PHE A 118 12.52 7.61 27.18
CA PHE A 118 11.35 6.80 26.83
C PHE A 118 11.04 6.77 25.33
N ALA A 119 10.30 5.73 24.92
CA ALA A 119 9.57 5.68 23.66
C ALA A 119 8.12 6.14 23.86
N LEU A 120 7.65 7.04 23.00
CA LEU A 120 6.26 7.49 22.98
C LEU A 120 5.46 6.65 21.99
N ILE A 121 4.34 6.11 22.44
CA ILE A 121 3.32 5.50 21.58
C ILE A 121 2.07 6.35 21.69
N VAL A 122 1.51 6.74 20.56
CA VAL A 122 0.30 7.54 20.49
C VAL A 122 -0.82 6.74 19.84
N GLU A 123 -1.92 6.59 20.56
CA GLU A 123 -3.19 6.06 20.08
C GLU A 123 -4.18 7.22 19.92
N GLY A 124 -4.74 7.38 18.72
CA GLY A 124 -5.73 8.43 18.46
C GLY A 124 -5.22 9.60 17.62
N ALA A 125 -6.16 10.29 16.96
CA ALA A 125 -5.86 11.49 16.19
C ALA A 125 -5.72 12.71 17.10
N VAL A 126 -5.12 13.77 16.57
CA VAL A 126 -4.96 15.05 17.28
C VAL A 126 -5.84 16.12 16.66
N ALA A 127 -6.47 16.95 17.48
CA ALA A 127 -7.23 18.13 17.05
C ALA A 127 -6.40 19.40 17.35
N PRO A 128 -5.61 19.93 16.40
CA PRO A 128 -4.67 21.02 16.66
C PRO A 128 -5.27 22.43 16.49
N ILE A 129 -6.43 22.56 15.85
CA ILE A 129 -7.06 23.87 15.57
C ILE A 129 -8.03 24.22 16.69
N ASP A 130 -9.09 23.42 16.84
CA ASP A 130 -10.09 23.58 17.89
C ASP A 130 -9.75 22.63 19.04
N THR A 131 -8.71 22.97 19.81
CA THR A 131 -8.06 22.05 20.76
C THR A 131 -8.97 21.58 21.90
N PHE A 132 -10.08 22.29 22.15
CA PHE A 132 -11.08 21.93 23.17
C PHE A 132 -11.85 20.63 22.87
N TYR A 133 -11.77 20.08 21.65
CA TYR A 133 -12.40 18.79 21.32
C TYR A 133 -11.80 17.61 22.10
N LEU A 134 -10.62 17.78 22.71
CA LEU A 134 -10.02 16.80 23.59
C LEU A 134 -9.22 17.50 24.69
N SER A 135 -9.69 17.37 25.93
CA SER A 135 -8.99 17.80 27.14
C SER A 135 -8.69 16.59 28.02
N ILE A 136 -7.46 16.47 28.52
CA ILE A 136 -6.96 15.35 29.30
C ILE A 136 -6.41 15.88 30.63
N GLY A 137 -6.56 15.07 31.69
CA GLY A 137 -6.03 15.38 33.01
C GLY A 137 -6.94 16.28 33.85
N ALA A 138 -6.56 16.46 35.12
CA ALA A 138 -7.29 17.26 36.10
C ALA A 138 -7.23 18.77 35.76
N GLU A 139 -6.16 19.21 35.11
CA GLU A 139 -6.00 20.59 34.65
C GLU A 139 -6.70 20.87 33.31
N GLY A 140 -7.26 19.84 32.65
CA GLY A 140 -7.95 19.98 31.37
C GLY A 140 -7.04 20.42 30.22
N LYS A 141 -5.77 19.97 30.21
CA LYS A 141 -4.81 20.28 29.14
C LYS A 141 -5.32 19.75 27.81
N SER A 142 -5.16 20.51 26.73
CA SER A 142 -5.58 19.98 25.43
C SER A 142 -4.71 18.78 25.03
N GLY A 143 -5.30 17.80 24.34
CA GLY A 143 -4.54 16.66 23.83
C GLY A 143 -3.44 17.08 22.85
N TYR A 144 -3.60 18.21 22.15
CA TYR A 144 -2.56 18.79 21.30
C TYR A 144 -1.35 19.29 22.10
N GLU A 145 -1.56 20.12 23.14
CA GLU A 145 -0.48 20.63 23.99
C GLU A 145 0.23 19.49 24.73
N LEU A 146 -0.55 18.53 25.23
CA LEU A 146 -0.01 17.34 25.90
C LEU A 146 0.88 16.55 24.93
N LEU A 147 0.40 16.28 23.71
CA LEU A 147 1.19 15.62 22.68
C LEU A 147 2.51 16.32 22.41
N GLN A 148 2.52 17.65 22.22
CA GLN A 148 3.74 18.42 21.97
C GLN A 148 4.73 18.26 23.14
N SER A 149 4.26 18.46 24.38
CA SER A 149 5.11 18.39 25.58
C SER A 149 5.77 17.02 25.80
N VAL A 150 5.06 15.94 25.51
CA VAL A 150 5.56 14.57 25.65
C VAL A 150 6.45 14.20 24.46
N ALA A 151 6.05 14.56 23.23
CA ALA A 151 6.81 14.26 22.01
C ALA A 151 8.19 14.93 21.99
N ASP A 152 8.32 16.14 22.57
CA ASP A 152 9.59 16.88 22.64
C ASP A 152 10.68 16.18 23.45
N LYS A 153 10.29 15.28 24.37
CA LYS A 153 11.22 14.53 25.23
C LYS A 153 11.43 13.08 24.79
N ALA A 154 10.62 12.59 23.85
CA ALA A 154 10.65 11.20 23.43
C ALA A 154 11.88 10.88 22.57
N GLN A 155 12.51 9.73 22.80
CA GLN A 155 13.63 9.25 21.98
C GLN A 155 13.17 8.76 20.60
N ILE A 156 11.94 8.25 20.54
CA ILE A 156 11.27 7.80 19.32
C ILE A 156 9.75 7.88 19.53
N ILE A 157 9.01 8.13 18.44
CA ILE A 157 7.56 8.27 18.45
C ILE A 157 6.94 7.25 17.51
N PHE A 158 5.98 6.49 18.02
CA PHE A 158 5.18 5.52 17.27
C PHE A 158 3.72 5.97 17.21
N ALA A 159 3.14 6.02 16.01
CA ALA A 159 1.72 6.18 15.80
C ALA A 159 1.06 4.80 15.74
N ALA A 160 0.45 4.35 16.84
CA ALA A 160 -0.30 3.10 16.89
C ALA A 160 -1.72 3.30 16.37
N GLY A 161 -1.98 2.77 15.18
CA GLY A 161 -3.28 2.77 14.53
C GLY A 161 -3.51 3.91 13.54
N THR A 162 -4.56 3.75 12.74
CA THR A 162 -4.88 4.68 11.64
C THR A 162 -5.31 6.06 12.14
N CYS A 163 -5.85 6.15 13.36
CA CYS A 163 -6.18 7.42 14.01
C CYS A 163 -4.93 8.29 14.20
N SER A 164 -3.89 7.79 14.86
CA SER A 164 -2.66 8.55 15.08
C SER A 164 -1.81 8.66 13.81
N SER A 165 -1.83 7.66 12.94
CA SER A 165 -1.06 7.66 11.68
C SER A 165 -1.60 8.69 10.68
N TYR A 166 -2.92 8.72 10.46
CA TYR A 166 -3.55 9.45 9.35
C TYR A 166 -4.80 10.26 9.72
N GLY A 167 -5.22 10.25 10.98
CA GLY A 167 -6.41 10.96 11.44
C GLY A 167 -7.65 10.07 11.62
N GLY A 168 -7.71 8.88 11.03
CA GLY A 168 -8.75 7.88 11.31
C GLY A 168 -10.19 8.31 11.02
N ILE A 169 -11.15 7.73 11.75
CA ILE A 169 -12.59 7.97 11.52
C ILE A 169 -13.01 9.39 11.85
N GLN A 170 -12.47 9.99 12.92
CA GLN A 170 -12.74 11.38 13.27
C GLN A 170 -12.27 12.40 12.21
N ALA A 171 -11.27 12.04 11.39
CA ALA A 171 -10.81 12.87 10.27
C ALA A 171 -11.59 12.62 8.97
N ALA A 172 -12.46 11.60 8.92
CA ALA A 172 -13.30 11.34 7.76
C ALA A 172 -14.27 12.51 7.53
N LYS A 173 -14.70 12.73 6.28
CA LYS A 173 -15.60 13.84 5.94
C LYS A 173 -16.88 13.81 6.81
N PRO A 174 -17.30 14.94 7.42
CA PRO A 174 -16.82 16.31 7.22
C PRO A 174 -15.70 16.78 8.17
N ASN A 175 -15.10 15.91 8.96
CA ASN A 175 -14.06 16.20 9.96
C ASN A 175 -14.45 17.35 10.92
N PRO A 176 -15.50 17.18 11.74
CA PRO A 176 -16.03 18.26 12.57
C PRO A 176 -15.03 18.75 13.63
N THR A 177 -14.09 17.89 14.05
CA THR A 177 -13.08 18.23 15.07
C THR A 177 -11.77 18.75 14.47
N LYS A 178 -11.68 18.83 13.14
CA LYS A 178 -10.45 19.17 12.40
C LYS A 178 -9.26 18.29 12.83
N ALA A 179 -9.54 17.02 13.13
CA ALA A 179 -8.55 16.06 13.57
C ALA A 179 -7.64 15.64 12.41
N CYS A 180 -6.39 15.30 12.74
CA CYS A 180 -5.39 14.83 11.78
C CYS A 180 -4.44 13.79 12.40
N GLY A 181 -3.58 13.19 11.58
CA GLY A 181 -2.49 12.33 12.06
C GLY A 181 -1.42 13.15 12.78
N ILE A 182 -0.71 12.54 13.73
CA ILE A 182 0.24 13.24 14.60
C ILE A 182 1.47 13.74 13.84
N SER A 183 1.84 13.10 12.74
CA SER A 183 2.95 13.51 11.87
C SER A 183 2.70 14.85 11.17
N GLN A 184 1.46 15.31 11.10
CA GLN A 184 1.11 16.61 10.51
C GLN A 184 1.36 17.77 11.48
N VAL A 185 1.54 17.49 12.77
CA VAL A 185 1.72 18.51 13.81
C VAL A 185 3.03 18.39 14.59
N LEU A 186 3.75 17.28 14.42
CA LEU A 186 5.05 17.06 15.04
C LEU A 186 6.16 17.30 14.03
N SER A 187 7.26 17.90 14.49
CA SER A 187 8.49 18.07 13.70
C SER A 187 9.36 16.81 13.68
N GLN A 188 9.22 15.98 14.72
CA GLN A 188 9.94 14.74 14.94
C GLN A 188 9.48 13.66 13.97
N LYS A 189 10.39 12.75 13.61
CA LYS A 189 10.05 11.61 12.78
C LYS A 189 9.15 10.64 13.55
N VAL A 190 8.01 10.31 12.97
CA VAL A 190 7.02 9.37 13.53
C VAL A 190 7.05 8.05 12.75
N VAL A 191 7.23 6.93 13.46
CA VAL A 191 7.07 5.58 12.89
C VAL A 191 5.58 5.23 12.88
N GLN A 192 5.03 4.97 11.70
CA GLN A 192 3.59 4.74 11.53
C GLN A 192 3.25 3.25 11.56
N ILE A 193 2.32 2.85 12.44
CA ILE A 193 1.84 1.47 12.56
C ILE A 193 0.32 1.48 12.32
N PRO A 194 -0.14 1.76 11.08
CA PRO A 194 -1.56 1.91 10.80
C PRO A 194 -2.33 0.58 10.78
N GLY A 195 -3.64 0.69 10.94
CA GLY A 195 -4.62 -0.38 11.13
C GLY A 195 -5.72 0.09 12.08
N CYS A 196 -6.92 -0.47 11.95
CA CYS A 196 -8.07 -0.09 12.79
C CYS A 196 -8.71 -1.33 13.45
N PRO A 197 -8.06 -1.94 14.45
CA PRO A 197 -6.73 -1.61 14.99
C PRO A 197 -5.56 -2.25 14.19
N PRO A 198 -4.30 -1.84 14.40
CA PRO A 198 -3.15 -2.58 13.91
C PRO A 198 -3.03 -3.91 14.66
N SER A 199 -2.40 -4.93 14.05
CA SER A 199 -2.14 -6.19 14.78
C SER A 199 -1.21 -5.97 15.96
N ASP A 200 -1.51 -6.65 17.07
CA ASP A 200 -0.65 -6.91 18.22
C ASP A 200 0.82 -7.17 17.82
N VAL A 201 1.03 -8.06 16.85
CA VAL A 201 2.36 -8.41 16.34
C VAL A 201 3.07 -7.20 15.74
N ASN A 202 2.36 -6.34 15.01
CA ASN A 202 2.96 -5.16 14.38
C ASN A 202 3.36 -4.10 15.40
N ILE A 203 2.59 -3.95 16.48
CA ILE A 203 2.94 -3.07 17.61
C ILE A 203 4.20 -3.61 18.31
N ILE A 204 4.12 -4.84 18.82
CA ILE A 204 5.16 -5.41 19.69
C ILE A 204 6.47 -5.61 18.94
N ALA A 205 6.45 -6.18 17.74
CA ALA A 205 7.67 -6.45 16.99
C ALA A 205 8.39 -5.15 16.60
N THR A 206 7.65 -4.09 16.26
CA THR A 206 8.25 -2.78 15.92
C THR A 206 8.92 -2.15 17.14
N LEU A 207 8.29 -2.22 18.31
CA LEU A 207 8.89 -1.81 19.58
C LEU A 207 10.14 -2.64 19.92
N ALA A 208 10.06 -3.95 19.77
CA ALA A 208 11.16 -4.87 20.07
C ALA A 208 12.37 -4.62 19.17
N PHE A 209 12.14 -4.28 17.89
CA PHE A 209 13.21 -3.88 16.98
C PHE A 209 13.95 -2.65 17.52
N TYR A 210 13.22 -1.61 17.94
CA TYR A 210 13.83 -0.43 18.53
C TYR A 210 14.56 -0.75 19.84
N ALA A 211 13.97 -1.57 20.71
CA ALA A 211 14.60 -1.97 21.97
C ALA A 211 15.93 -2.70 21.76
N LEU A 212 16.01 -3.60 20.78
CA LEU A 212 17.21 -4.36 20.44
C LEU A 212 18.30 -3.50 19.80
N PHE A 213 17.93 -2.68 18.82
CA PHE A 213 18.91 -2.03 17.92
C PHE A 213 19.09 -0.54 18.16
N GLY A 214 18.23 0.10 18.98
CA GLY A 214 18.27 1.54 19.25
C GLY A 214 17.97 2.41 18.04
N THR A 215 17.30 1.85 17.02
CA THR A 215 16.90 2.55 15.79
C THR A 215 15.61 1.96 15.24
N SER A 216 14.89 2.73 14.41
CA SER A 216 13.67 2.24 13.76
C SER A 216 13.99 1.14 12.73
N PRO A 217 13.07 0.21 12.45
CA PRO A 217 13.20 -0.67 11.29
C PRO A 217 13.22 0.15 9.99
N GLU A 218 13.55 -0.50 8.88
CA GLU A 218 13.43 0.14 7.57
C GLU A 218 11.97 0.53 7.31
N LEU A 219 11.74 1.80 6.93
CA LEU A 219 10.41 2.35 6.72
C LEU A 219 10.16 2.60 5.22
N ASP A 220 8.91 2.49 4.79
CA ASP A 220 8.48 2.94 3.46
C ASP A 220 8.31 4.47 3.39
N ASP A 221 7.90 4.96 2.22
CA ASP A 221 7.73 6.41 1.97
C ASP A 221 6.62 7.04 2.82
N LYS A 222 5.77 6.22 3.48
CA LYS A 222 4.74 6.66 4.44
C LYS A 222 5.20 6.48 5.90
N ASN A 223 6.50 6.28 6.13
CA ASN A 223 7.11 5.98 7.43
C ASN A 223 6.56 4.71 8.11
N ARG A 224 6.07 3.72 7.34
CA ARG A 224 5.58 2.44 7.89
C ARG A 224 6.67 1.37 7.85
N PRO A 225 6.81 0.50 8.86
CA PRO A 225 7.80 -0.58 8.82
C PRO A 225 7.63 -1.51 7.60
N LYS A 226 8.65 -1.61 6.74
CA LYS A 226 8.58 -2.40 5.49
C LYS A 226 8.33 -3.88 5.74
N TRP A 227 8.76 -4.42 6.88
CA TRP A 227 8.55 -5.83 7.21
C TRP A 227 7.05 -6.20 7.36
N SER A 228 6.21 -5.26 7.79
CA SER A 228 4.76 -5.45 7.97
C SER A 228 3.92 -4.78 6.88
N TYR A 229 4.39 -3.67 6.29
CA TYR A 229 3.65 -2.88 5.30
C TYR A 229 4.30 -2.85 3.90
N GLY A 230 5.39 -3.59 3.67
CA GLY A 230 6.10 -3.58 2.38
C GLY A 230 5.48 -4.44 1.27
N LYS A 231 4.44 -5.22 1.58
CA LYS A 231 3.73 -6.06 0.60
C LYS A 231 2.24 -5.73 0.57
N CYS A 232 1.66 -5.79 -0.62
CA CYS A 232 0.22 -5.71 -0.80
C CYS A 232 -0.44 -6.96 -0.18
N LEU A 233 -1.54 -6.76 0.53
CA LEU A 233 -2.31 -7.80 1.19
C LEU A 233 -2.78 -8.86 0.18
N HIS A 234 -3.20 -8.43 -1.02
CA HIS A 234 -3.66 -9.34 -2.07
C HIS A 234 -2.60 -10.36 -2.50
N ASP A 235 -1.31 -10.01 -2.45
CA ASP A 235 -0.23 -10.92 -2.84
C ASP A 235 -0.06 -12.11 -1.90
N MET A 236 -0.57 -12.00 -0.68
CA MET A 236 -0.51 -13.03 0.36
C MET A 236 -1.87 -13.70 0.61
N CYS A 237 -2.90 -13.34 -0.16
CA CYS A 237 -4.28 -13.79 0.06
C CYS A 237 -4.49 -15.24 -0.40
N GLU A 238 -5.08 -16.07 0.47
CA GLU A 238 -5.43 -17.46 0.18
C GLU A 238 -6.46 -17.61 -0.95
N ARG A 239 -7.24 -16.56 -1.24
CA ARG A 239 -8.24 -16.55 -2.33
C ARG A 239 -7.67 -16.07 -3.68
N LYS A 240 -6.36 -15.81 -3.79
CA LYS A 240 -5.73 -15.26 -5.02
C LYS A 240 -5.94 -16.13 -6.25
N ALA A 241 -5.84 -17.45 -6.15
CA ALA A 241 -6.09 -18.34 -7.28
C ALA A 241 -7.54 -18.26 -7.81
N LYS A 242 -8.53 -17.98 -6.94
CA LYS A 242 -9.92 -17.75 -7.34
C LYS A 242 -10.09 -16.41 -8.06
N PHE A 243 -9.41 -15.37 -7.58
CA PHE A 243 -9.32 -14.08 -8.26
C PHE A 243 -8.75 -14.25 -9.68
N GLU A 244 -7.61 -14.92 -9.81
CA GLU A 244 -6.96 -15.16 -11.13
C GLU A 244 -7.78 -16.03 -12.07
N SER A 245 -8.71 -16.84 -11.55
CA SER A 245 -9.65 -17.67 -12.33
C SER A 245 -10.96 -16.95 -12.67
N GLY A 246 -11.14 -15.69 -12.27
CA GLY A 246 -12.41 -14.98 -12.45
C GLY A 246 -13.58 -15.53 -11.61
N ILE A 247 -13.29 -16.25 -10.52
CA ILE A 247 -14.28 -16.87 -9.64
C ILE A 247 -14.56 -15.93 -8.47
N PHE A 248 -15.67 -15.21 -8.55
CA PHE A 248 -16.09 -14.22 -7.56
C PHE A 248 -17.41 -14.60 -6.89
N ALA A 249 -17.49 -14.35 -5.59
CA ALA A 249 -18.75 -14.33 -4.87
C ALA A 249 -19.63 -13.19 -5.44
N GLN A 250 -20.92 -13.45 -5.62
CA GLN A 250 -21.91 -12.47 -6.07
C GLN A 250 -22.62 -11.83 -4.88
N ASN A 251 -22.86 -12.60 -3.81
CA ASN A 251 -23.43 -12.16 -2.53
C ASN A 251 -22.71 -12.88 -1.37
N PHE A 252 -22.83 -12.36 -0.15
CA PHE A 252 -22.14 -12.93 1.02
C PHE A 252 -22.54 -14.38 1.34
N ASP A 253 -23.79 -14.77 1.04
CA ASP A 253 -24.35 -16.08 1.39
C ASP A 253 -24.52 -17.02 0.20
N ASP A 254 -23.92 -16.72 -0.96
CA ASP A 254 -24.04 -17.60 -2.11
C ASP A 254 -23.11 -18.82 -2.04
N GLU A 255 -23.41 -19.84 -2.86
CA GLU A 255 -22.60 -21.07 -2.91
C GLU A 255 -21.14 -20.80 -3.32
N ALA A 256 -20.85 -19.74 -4.06
CA ALA A 256 -19.47 -19.39 -4.41
C ALA A 256 -18.71 -18.84 -3.19
N ALA A 257 -19.34 -17.97 -2.39
CA ALA A 257 -18.81 -17.43 -1.14
C ALA A 257 -18.53 -18.56 -0.13
N LYS A 258 -19.50 -19.47 0.03
CA LYS A 258 -19.36 -20.69 0.86
C LYS A 258 -18.18 -21.56 0.44
N ASN A 259 -17.90 -21.63 -0.87
CA ASN A 259 -16.77 -22.36 -1.44
C ASN A 259 -15.48 -21.53 -1.59
N GLY A 260 -15.37 -20.40 -0.87
CA GLY A 260 -14.15 -19.59 -0.78
C GLY A 260 -13.82 -18.79 -2.04
N ALA A 261 -14.81 -18.43 -2.86
CA ALA A 261 -14.61 -17.54 -4.01
C ALA A 261 -14.02 -16.19 -3.60
N CYS A 262 -13.41 -15.48 -4.56
CA CYS A 262 -12.82 -14.18 -4.29
C CYS A 262 -13.90 -13.14 -3.96
N LEU A 263 -13.60 -12.28 -2.97
CA LEU A 263 -14.51 -11.24 -2.47
C LEU A 263 -14.33 -9.87 -3.16
N PHE A 264 -13.55 -9.78 -4.25
CA PHE A 264 -13.31 -8.50 -4.94
C PHE A 264 -14.61 -7.87 -5.45
N LYS A 265 -15.53 -8.67 -5.99
CA LYS A 265 -16.85 -8.22 -6.44
C LYS A 265 -17.78 -7.81 -5.30
N LEU A 266 -17.49 -8.24 -4.08
CA LEU A 266 -18.11 -7.78 -2.83
C LEU A 266 -17.30 -6.66 -2.17
N GLY A 267 -16.44 -5.98 -2.93
CA GLY A 267 -15.77 -4.77 -2.51
C GLY A 267 -14.48 -4.94 -1.72
N CYS A 268 -13.88 -6.13 -1.71
CA CYS A 268 -12.56 -6.32 -1.10
C CYS A 268 -11.50 -5.37 -1.70
N LYS A 269 -10.99 -4.46 -0.87
CA LYS A 269 -9.95 -3.47 -1.19
C LYS A 269 -8.52 -3.98 -0.99
N GLY A 270 -8.37 -5.29 -0.78
CA GLY A 270 -7.08 -5.95 -0.57
C GLY A 270 -6.01 -5.64 -1.62
N PRO A 271 -6.34 -5.51 -2.93
CA PRO A 271 -5.37 -5.11 -3.96
C PRO A 271 -4.76 -3.71 -3.80
N TYR A 272 -5.38 -2.85 -2.98
CA TYR A 272 -4.97 -1.46 -2.74
C TYR A 272 -4.38 -1.25 -1.35
N THR A 273 -4.28 -2.32 -0.55
CA THR A 273 -3.95 -2.24 0.88
C THR A 273 -2.62 -2.90 1.17
N TYR A 274 -1.76 -2.21 1.91
CA TYR A 274 -0.50 -2.74 2.41
C TYR A 274 -0.65 -3.06 3.89
N ASN A 275 -0.59 -4.36 4.21
CA ASN A 275 -0.61 -4.90 5.57
C ASN A 275 -0.27 -6.40 5.52
N ASN A 276 0.12 -6.97 6.64
CA ASN A 276 0.49 -8.38 6.77
C ASN A 276 -0.63 -9.27 7.36
N CYS A 277 -1.89 -8.80 7.40
CA CYS A 277 -3.02 -9.56 7.96
C CYS A 277 -3.13 -11.03 7.49
N PRO A 278 -2.93 -11.39 6.20
CA PRO A 278 -3.00 -12.80 5.78
C PRO A 278 -1.87 -13.65 6.37
N LYS A 279 -0.72 -13.03 6.66
CA LYS A 279 0.50 -13.69 7.19
C LYS A 279 0.44 -13.83 8.72
N VAL A 280 0.08 -12.77 9.43
CA VAL A 280 0.07 -12.76 10.91
C VAL A 280 -1.29 -13.11 11.50
N LYS A 281 -2.38 -12.86 10.78
CA LYS A 281 -3.77 -13.01 11.24
C LYS A 281 -4.02 -12.25 12.54
N PHE A 282 -5.19 -12.44 13.15
CA PHE A 282 -5.61 -11.83 14.41
C PHE A 282 -6.00 -12.92 15.42
N ASN A 283 -5.86 -12.59 16.71
CA ASN A 283 -6.26 -13.42 17.85
C ASN A 283 -5.60 -14.81 17.83
N ALA A 284 -4.31 -14.90 18.16
CA ALA A 284 -3.54 -16.16 18.13
C ALA A 284 -3.60 -16.87 16.76
N LYS A 285 -3.47 -16.09 15.67
CA LYS A 285 -3.55 -16.56 14.28
C LYS A 285 -4.86 -17.25 13.88
N THR A 286 -5.95 -17.03 14.63
CA THR A 286 -7.25 -17.67 14.38
C THR A 286 -7.80 -17.29 13.00
N SER A 287 -7.94 -16.00 12.70
CA SER A 287 -8.56 -15.55 11.45
C SER A 287 -8.10 -14.16 11.03
N TRP A 288 -8.59 -13.70 9.89
CA TRP A 288 -8.48 -12.33 9.39
C TRP A 288 -9.71 -12.04 8.49
N PRO A 289 -10.03 -10.78 8.15
CA PRO A 289 -11.30 -10.43 7.50
C PRO A 289 -11.72 -11.33 6.33
N VAL A 290 -10.82 -11.57 5.37
CA VAL A 290 -11.15 -12.37 4.18
C VAL A 290 -11.27 -13.86 4.49
N ALA A 291 -10.51 -14.40 5.46
CA ALA A 291 -10.72 -15.76 5.93
C ALA A 291 -12.11 -15.91 6.57
N ALA A 292 -12.59 -14.88 7.27
CA ALA A 292 -13.92 -14.83 7.88
C ALA A 292 -15.06 -14.52 6.90
N GLY A 293 -14.77 -14.28 5.61
CA GLY A 293 -15.80 -14.08 4.57
C GLY A 293 -16.11 -12.62 4.23
N HIS A 294 -15.48 -11.64 4.87
CA HIS A 294 -15.65 -10.23 4.56
C HIS A 294 -14.44 -9.64 3.80
N GLY A 295 -14.68 -8.79 2.81
CA GLY A 295 -13.61 -8.13 2.06
C GLY A 295 -12.72 -7.24 2.94
N CYS A 296 -11.47 -7.04 2.56
CA CYS A 296 -10.64 -6.02 3.20
C CYS A 296 -11.24 -4.63 2.95
N ILE A 297 -11.27 -3.76 3.97
CA ILE A 297 -11.76 -2.37 3.84
C ILE A 297 -10.63 -1.33 3.73
N ALA A 298 -9.38 -1.78 3.55
CA ALA A 298 -8.19 -0.93 3.51
C ALA A 298 -7.91 -0.12 4.79
N CYS A 299 -8.24 -0.65 5.97
CA CYS A 299 -8.15 0.09 7.24
C CYS A 299 -6.75 0.59 7.64
N SER A 300 -5.69 0.15 6.96
CA SER A 300 -4.31 0.62 7.17
C SER A 300 -3.82 1.62 6.11
N GLU A 301 -4.68 2.04 5.19
CA GLU A 301 -4.39 3.10 4.23
C GLU A 301 -4.94 4.45 4.70
N GLU A 302 -4.32 5.52 4.21
CA GLU A 302 -4.72 6.89 4.46
C GLU A 302 -6.12 7.16 3.86
N ASN A 303 -6.94 7.96 4.56
CA ASN A 303 -8.28 8.35 4.13
C ASN A 303 -9.18 7.18 3.69
N PHE A 304 -8.98 5.98 4.24
CA PHE A 304 -9.74 4.81 3.79
C PHE A 304 -11.26 4.93 4.01
N TRP A 305 -11.66 5.82 4.92
CA TRP A 305 -13.06 6.13 5.16
C TRP A 305 -13.76 6.77 3.95
N ASP A 306 -13.03 7.57 3.18
CA ASP A 306 -13.60 8.39 2.10
C ASP A 306 -13.17 7.93 0.70
N ASP A 307 -11.94 7.42 0.55
CA ASP A 307 -11.32 7.23 -0.78
C ASP A 307 -11.71 5.94 -1.51
N PHE A 308 -12.46 5.04 -0.85
CA PHE A 308 -12.80 3.70 -1.37
C PHE A 308 -14.29 3.49 -1.70
N GLY A 309 -15.12 4.54 -1.55
CA GLY A 309 -16.56 4.47 -1.79
C GLY A 309 -17.27 3.44 -0.89
N PHE A 310 -18.36 2.86 -1.36
CA PHE A 310 -19.06 1.82 -0.60
C PHE A 310 -18.16 0.59 -0.38
N TYR A 311 -17.95 0.19 0.88
CA TYR A 311 -17.00 -0.89 1.23
C TYR A 311 -17.34 -2.22 0.61
N GLU A 312 -18.62 -2.59 0.59
CA GLU A 312 -19.12 -3.87 0.09
C GLU A 312 -19.39 -3.86 -1.43
N LYS A 313 -18.83 -2.87 -2.14
CA LYS A 313 -18.94 -2.73 -3.60
C LYS A 313 -17.56 -2.60 -4.25
N PRO A 314 -17.37 -3.10 -5.48
CA PRO A 314 -16.15 -2.84 -6.21
C PRO A 314 -15.99 -1.34 -6.45
N MET A 315 -14.77 -0.87 -6.70
CA MET A 315 -14.51 0.54 -7.03
C MET A 315 -14.92 0.87 -8.46
N ALA A 316 -16.19 0.65 -8.79
CA ALA A 316 -16.81 1.14 -10.02
C ALA A 316 -17.45 2.50 -9.75
N ASN A 317 -17.49 3.38 -10.75
CA ASN A 317 -17.96 4.76 -10.64
C ASN A 317 -19.36 4.88 -10.00
N ALA A 318 -20.23 3.91 -10.24
CA ALA A 318 -21.58 3.85 -9.66
C ALA A 318 -21.59 3.81 -8.11
N PHE A 319 -20.47 3.45 -7.49
CA PHE A 319 -20.32 3.27 -6.04
C PHE A 319 -19.36 4.29 -5.40
N ALA A 320 -18.94 5.32 -6.14
CA ALA A 320 -18.18 6.42 -5.59
C ALA A 320 -19.10 7.38 -4.81
N TYR A 321 -18.63 7.90 -3.67
CA TYR A 321 -19.38 8.92 -2.92
C TYR A 321 -19.44 10.27 -3.64
N SER A 322 -18.43 10.56 -4.45
CA SER A 322 -18.36 11.78 -5.25
C SER A 322 -17.43 11.61 -6.44
N LYS A 323 -17.56 12.48 -7.44
CA LYS A 323 -16.59 12.57 -8.53
C LYS A 323 -15.32 13.24 -8.05
N ILE A 324 -14.17 12.78 -8.55
CA ILE A 324 -12.89 13.44 -8.32
C ILE A 324 -12.73 14.59 -9.32
N PHE A 325 -12.53 15.79 -8.80
CA PHE A 325 -12.07 16.90 -9.61
C PHE A 325 -10.56 16.81 -9.79
N ARG A 326 -10.11 16.66 -11.04
CA ARG A 326 -8.68 16.67 -11.39
C ARG A 326 -8.29 18.07 -11.85
N LYS A 327 -7.13 18.53 -11.40
CA LYS A 327 -6.58 19.85 -11.80
C LYS A 327 -6.52 19.93 -13.33
N GLN A 328 -6.63 21.12 -13.89
CA GLN A 328 -6.49 21.35 -15.34
C GLN A 328 -5.14 22.04 -15.60
N GLU A 329 -4.06 21.31 -15.33
CA GLU A 329 -2.69 21.81 -15.40
C GLU A 329 -1.80 20.87 -16.22
N PHE A 330 -1.01 21.44 -17.14
CA PHE A 330 0.00 20.72 -17.91
C PHE A 330 1.32 20.72 -17.13
N LEU A 331 1.71 19.56 -16.58
CA LEU A 331 2.91 19.41 -15.73
C LEU A 331 4.19 19.11 -16.51
N LEU A 332 4.07 18.61 -17.73
CA LEU A 332 5.17 18.23 -18.62
C LEU A 332 5.14 19.06 -19.91
N GLU A 333 6.31 19.30 -20.50
CA GLU A 333 6.43 19.90 -21.84
C GLU A 333 5.96 18.89 -22.90
N ASN A 334 5.15 19.34 -23.87
CA ASN A 334 4.79 18.55 -25.06
C ASN A 334 5.44 19.16 -26.31
N LYS A 335 6.25 18.37 -27.03
CA LYS A 335 6.93 18.83 -28.25
C LYS A 335 6.25 18.44 -29.56
N ASN A 336 5.23 17.58 -29.53
CA ASN A 336 4.53 17.07 -30.73
C ASN A 336 5.47 16.75 -31.91
N LEU A 337 6.48 15.93 -31.65
CA LEU A 337 7.52 15.63 -32.64
C LEU A 337 6.97 14.74 -33.78
N ASN A 338 7.63 14.81 -34.94
CA ASN A 338 7.37 13.93 -36.08
C ASN A 338 8.39 12.78 -36.09
N LEU A 339 7.92 11.54 -36.27
CA LEU A 339 8.77 10.35 -36.29
C LEU A 339 9.94 10.47 -37.31
N ASN A 340 9.73 11.15 -38.43
CA ASN A 340 10.72 11.30 -39.49
C ASN A 340 11.85 12.30 -39.15
N THR A 341 11.62 13.25 -38.26
CA THR A 341 12.62 14.24 -37.81
C THR A 341 13.11 14.00 -36.38
N LEU A 342 12.45 13.08 -35.67
CA LEU A 342 12.63 12.72 -34.27
C LEU A 342 14.10 12.60 -33.84
N LYS A 343 14.94 11.99 -34.69
CA LYS A 343 16.37 11.72 -34.38
C LYS A 343 17.25 12.97 -34.33
N ASN A 344 16.79 14.10 -34.88
CA ASN A 344 17.55 15.35 -34.86
C ASN A 344 17.08 16.32 -33.76
N ASP A 345 15.84 16.17 -33.28
CA ASP A 345 15.16 17.15 -32.43
C ASP A 345 15.28 16.86 -30.91
N VAL A 346 15.76 15.67 -30.52
CA VAL A 346 15.99 15.29 -29.11
C VAL A 346 17.23 15.99 -28.57
N LYS A 347 17.15 16.59 -27.37
CA LYS A 347 18.32 17.18 -26.69
C LYS A 347 18.98 16.20 -25.72
N ASN A 348 20.24 16.44 -25.36
CA ASN A 348 21.03 15.54 -24.50
C ASN A 348 20.47 15.42 -23.06
N ASP A 349 19.78 16.47 -22.59
CA ASP A 349 19.16 16.57 -21.28
C ASP A 349 17.72 16.02 -21.24
N GLU A 350 17.24 15.36 -22.29
CA GLU A 350 15.83 14.97 -22.44
C GLU A 350 15.63 13.45 -22.51
N LEU A 351 14.57 12.98 -21.85
CA LEU A 351 13.99 11.66 -21.98
C LEU A 351 12.59 11.84 -22.60
N ILE A 352 12.43 11.47 -23.86
CA ILE A 352 11.18 11.70 -24.59
C ILE A 352 10.30 10.46 -24.56
N LEU A 353 9.09 10.59 -24.04
CA LEU A 353 8.01 9.64 -24.26
C LEU A 353 7.24 10.05 -25.53
N TYR A 354 7.53 9.36 -26.63
CA TYR A 354 6.72 9.44 -27.84
C TYR A 354 5.50 8.54 -27.68
N LEU A 355 4.30 9.12 -27.66
CA LEU A 355 3.06 8.38 -27.46
C LEU A 355 2.01 8.91 -28.45
N LYS A 356 2.14 8.48 -29.71
CA LYS A 356 1.31 8.90 -30.86
C LYS A 356 0.79 7.69 -31.62
N GLU A 357 1.30 7.41 -32.82
CA GLU A 357 1.00 6.20 -33.60
C GLU A 357 1.64 4.95 -33.01
N THR A 358 2.78 5.12 -32.34
CA THR A 358 3.49 4.09 -31.59
C THR A 358 3.88 4.63 -30.22
N MET A 359 4.39 3.75 -29.36
CA MET A 359 5.03 4.14 -28.11
C MET A 359 6.54 3.92 -28.22
N GLN A 360 7.32 4.99 -28.04
CA GLN A 360 8.78 4.91 -27.98
C GLN A 360 9.29 5.73 -26.79
N ILE A 361 10.43 5.33 -26.24
CA ILE A 361 11.16 6.11 -25.25
C ILE A 361 12.53 6.41 -25.82
N LEU A 362 12.86 7.70 -25.93
CA LEU A 362 14.03 8.17 -26.68
C LEU A 362 14.96 8.98 -25.80
N ILE A 363 16.26 8.79 -25.99
CA ILE A 363 17.31 9.60 -25.38
C ILE A 363 18.35 9.96 -26.42
N LYS A 364 19.05 11.08 -26.21
CA LYS A 364 20.24 11.42 -26.99
C LYS A 364 21.52 11.15 -26.21
N LYS A 365 22.39 10.32 -26.79
CA LYS A 365 23.79 10.14 -26.37
C LYS A 365 24.69 10.74 -27.47
N GLU A 366 25.43 9.91 -28.20
CA GLU A 366 26.09 10.30 -29.45
C GLU A 366 25.08 10.39 -30.60
N GLU A 367 24.15 9.43 -30.64
CA GLU A 367 22.97 9.41 -31.50
C GLU A 367 21.70 9.30 -30.66
N VAL A 368 20.53 9.44 -31.30
CA VAL A 368 19.23 9.20 -30.66
C VAL A 368 18.95 7.71 -30.62
N LEU A 369 18.74 7.20 -29.40
CA LEU A 369 18.49 5.79 -29.13
C LEU A 369 17.05 5.59 -28.65
N GLU A 370 16.40 4.55 -29.17
CA GLU A 370 15.14 4.03 -28.65
C GLU A 370 15.42 3.00 -27.55
N LEU A 371 14.94 3.29 -26.34
CA LEU A 371 15.15 2.45 -25.17
C LEU A 371 14.11 1.33 -25.07
N LEU A 372 12.87 1.59 -25.45
CA LEU A 372 11.76 0.70 -25.17
C LEU A 372 11.64 -0.39 -26.23
N ASN A 373 11.72 -1.65 -25.80
CA ASN A 373 11.41 -2.81 -26.61
C ASN A 373 10.27 -3.60 -25.95
N PHE A 374 9.18 -3.79 -26.68
CA PHE A 374 8.08 -4.64 -26.26
C PHE A 374 7.33 -5.20 -27.46
N ASN A 375 6.76 -6.38 -27.26
CA ASN A 375 5.77 -6.94 -28.15
C ASN A 375 4.73 -7.71 -27.35
N PHE A 376 3.54 -7.82 -27.91
CA PHE A 376 2.47 -8.64 -27.36
C PHE A 376 1.58 -9.17 -28.48
N GLU A 377 0.84 -10.24 -28.19
CA GLU A 377 -0.16 -10.77 -29.10
C GLU A 377 -1.37 -9.83 -29.17
N ALA A 378 -1.58 -9.19 -30.33
CA ALA A 378 -2.63 -8.21 -30.57
C ALA A 378 -3.83 -8.77 -31.36
N ASN A 379 -3.85 -10.07 -31.62
CA ASN A 379 -5.07 -10.81 -31.95
C ASN A 379 -5.72 -11.35 -30.67
N LEU A 380 -6.94 -10.89 -30.37
CA LEU A 380 -7.65 -11.31 -29.15
C LEU A 380 -7.93 -12.82 -29.10
N LYS A 381 -8.27 -13.48 -30.21
CA LYS A 381 -8.48 -14.94 -30.20
C LYS A 381 -7.20 -15.67 -29.83
N CYS A 382 -6.08 -15.30 -30.44
CA CYS A 382 -4.77 -15.89 -30.12
C CYS A 382 -4.35 -15.59 -28.68
N ALA A 383 -4.56 -14.37 -28.20
CA ALA A 383 -4.24 -13.97 -26.83
C ALA A 383 -5.08 -14.77 -25.80
N LEU A 384 -6.38 -14.93 -26.04
CA LEU A 384 -7.28 -15.72 -25.18
C LEU A 384 -6.96 -17.22 -25.25
N ALA A 385 -6.63 -17.76 -26.43
CA ALA A 385 -6.17 -19.14 -26.57
C ALA A 385 -4.86 -19.38 -25.79
N ASN A 386 -3.92 -18.44 -25.86
CA ASN A 386 -2.68 -18.49 -25.09
C ASN A 386 -2.94 -18.42 -23.58
N LEU A 387 -3.86 -17.57 -23.13
CA LEU A 387 -4.29 -17.48 -21.74
C LEU A 387 -4.87 -18.81 -21.25
N ALA A 388 -5.68 -19.48 -22.07
CA ALA A 388 -6.36 -20.74 -21.75
C ALA A 388 -5.43 -21.98 -21.67
N LYS A 389 -4.13 -21.85 -21.98
CA LYS A 389 -3.17 -22.96 -21.90
C LYS A 389 -2.95 -23.51 -20.49
N ASN A 390 -3.30 -22.76 -19.45
CA ASN A 390 -3.23 -23.21 -18.07
C ASN A 390 -4.60 -23.21 -17.39
N LYS A 391 -4.75 -23.97 -16.31
CA LYS A 391 -6.03 -24.18 -15.61
C LYS A 391 -6.70 -22.88 -15.14
N LEU A 392 -5.92 -21.93 -14.60
CA LEU A 392 -6.48 -20.66 -14.09
C LEU A 392 -6.97 -19.79 -15.25
N GLY A 393 -6.18 -19.67 -16.30
CA GLY A 393 -6.54 -18.90 -17.49
C GLY A 393 -7.70 -19.51 -18.28
N LEU A 394 -7.80 -20.84 -18.34
CA LEU A 394 -8.97 -21.52 -18.92
C LEU A 394 -10.24 -21.19 -18.12
N ASN A 395 -10.20 -21.33 -16.80
CA ASN A 395 -11.34 -20.98 -15.94
C ASN A 395 -11.73 -19.50 -16.09
N LEU A 396 -10.75 -18.60 -16.17
CA LEU A 396 -11.00 -17.18 -16.38
C LEU A 396 -11.70 -16.91 -17.71
N LEU A 397 -11.25 -17.54 -18.79
CA LEU A 397 -11.88 -17.41 -20.11
C LEU A 397 -13.32 -17.93 -20.09
N GLU A 398 -13.58 -19.09 -19.49
CA GLU A 398 -14.93 -19.65 -19.40
C GLU A 398 -15.86 -18.78 -18.54
N ASN A 399 -15.36 -18.25 -17.42
CA ASN A 399 -16.12 -17.30 -16.59
C ASN A 399 -16.39 -15.98 -17.33
N TYR A 400 -15.43 -15.49 -18.12
CA TYR A 400 -15.62 -14.31 -18.95
C TYR A 400 -16.68 -14.54 -20.03
N LYS A 401 -16.61 -15.65 -20.78
CA LYS A 401 -17.62 -16.04 -21.78
C LYS A 401 -19.04 -16.06 -21.20
N LYS A 402 -19.18 -16.64 -20.00
CA LYS A 402 -20.46 -16.74 -19.29
C LYS A 402 -21.01 -15.36 -18.91
N ASN A 403 -20.16 -14.45 -18.41
CA ASN A 403 -20.59 -13.14 -17.93
C ASN A 403 -20.73 -12.10 -19.05
N PHE A 404 -20.00 -12.26 -20.16
CA PHE A 404 -19.91 -11.29 -21.26
C PHE A 404 -20.10 -11.96 -22.64
N PRO A 405 -21.23 -12.67 -22.87
CA PRO A 405 -21.42 -13.46 -24.09
C PRO A 405 -21.45 -12.59 -25.37
N LYS A 406 -21.95 -11.35 -25.29
CA LYS A 406 -22.00 -10.43 -26.43
C LYS A 406 -20.60 -9.96 -26.84
N GLN A 407 -19.78 -9.57 -25.86
CA GLN A 407 -18.39 -9.15 -26.08
C GLN A 407 -17.56 -10.30 -26.63
N TYR A 408 -17.76 -11.52 -26.10
CA TYR A 408 -17.09 -12.70 -26.63
C TYR A 408 -17.51 -13.02 -28.07
N ALA A 409 -18.82 -12.96 -28.39
CA ALA A 409 -19.31 -13.15 -29.76
C ALA A 409 -18.73 -12.12 -30.74
N PHE A 410 -18.55 -10.87 -30.30
CA PHE A 410 -17.88 -9.85 -31.11
C PHE A 410 -16.43 -10.24 -31.43
N ILE A 411 -15.68 -10.76 -30.45
CA ILE A 411 -14.31 -11.25 -30.67
C ILE A 411 -14.31 -12.40 -31.67
N GLU A 412 -15.26 -13.34 -31.52
CA GLU A 412 -15.40 -14.49 -32.43
C GLU A 412 -15.67 -14.08 -33.88
N ALA A 413 -16.46 -13.02 -34.10
CA ALA A 413 -16.82 -12.55 -35.43
C ALA A 413 -15.75 -11.69 -36.11
N ASN A 414 -14.85 -11.05 -35.34
CA ASN A 414 -13.98 -9.98 -35.86
C ASN A 414 -12.48 -10.30 -35.82
N PHE A 415 -12.05 -11.41 -35.22
CA PHE A 415 -10.65 -11.83 -35.19
C PHE A 415 -10.50 -13.21 -35.86
N ASP A 416 -9.41 -13.40 -36.60
CA ASP A 416 -9.03 -14.71 -37.13
C ASP A 416 -8.17 -15.49 -36.12
N GLU A 417 -7.66 -16.65 -36.50
CA GLU A 417 -6.78 -17.47 -35.65
C GLU A 417 -5.28 -17.24 -35.94
N ASN A 418 -4.95 -16.19 -36.69
CA ASN A 418 -3.57 -15.87 -37.04
C ASN A 418 -2.94 -14.96 -35.98
N SER A 419 -1.75 -15.34 -35.51
CA SER A 419 -0.97 -14.52 -34.57
C SER A 419 -0.64 -13.18 -35.19
N ARG A 420 -0.84 -12.10 -34.42
CA ARG A 420 -0.57 -10.72 -34.83
C ARG A 420 0.23 -10.01 -33.73
N PRO A 421 1.57 -10.15 -33.71
CA PRO A 421 2.40 -9.42 -32.76
C PRO A 421 2.32 -7.92 -33.02
N SER A 422 2.28 -7.12 -31.95
CA SER A 422 2.25 -5.66 -32.02
C SER A 422 3.18 -5.04 -30.99
N SER A 423 3.69 -3.87 -31.31
CA SER A 423 4.52 -3.00 -30.46
C SER A 423 3.87 -1.62 -30.27
N ASP A 424 2.56 -1.51 -30.49
CA ASP A 424 1.79 -0.30 -30.21
C ASP A 424 0.96 -0.47 -28.93
N ILE A 425 1.25 0.35 -27.92
CA ILE A 425 0.52 0.31 -26.65
C ILE A 425 -0.96 0.67 -26.81
N TRP A 426 -1.32 1.47 -27.81
CA TRP A 426 -2.71 1.82 -28.07
C TRP A 426 -3.53 0.63 -28.56
N GLU A 427 -2.91 -0.32 -29.27
CA GLU A 427 -3.58 -1.57 -29.58
C GLU A 427 -3.85 -2.37 -28.30
N PHE A 428 -2.91 -2.44 -27.35
CA PHE A 428 -3.12 -3.10 -26.05
C PHE A 428 -4.29 -2.49 -25.26
N PHE A 429 -4.38 -1.16 -25.24
CA PHE A 429 -5.51 -0.43 -24.66
C PHE A 429 -6.83 -0.71 -25.40
N SER A 430 -6.78 -0.81 -26.73
CA SER A 430 -7.93 -1.17 -27.56
C SER A 430 -8.42 -2.60 -27.30
N LEU A 431 -7.52 -3.57 -27.05
CA LEU A 431 -7.91 -4.93 -26.66
C LEU A 431 -8.73 -4.92 -25.36
N SER A 432 -8.29 -4.14 -24.37
CA SER A 432 -9.02 -3.96 -23.10
C SER A 432 -10.39 -3.29 -23.30
N TYR A 433 -10.50 -2.33 -24.25
CA TYR A 433 -11.78 -1.73 -24.63
C TYR A 433 -12.73 -2.75 -25.26
N ILE A 434 -12.25 -3.55 -26.22
CA ILE A 434 -13.05 -4.59 -26.88
C ILE A 434 -13.56 -5.62 -25.85
N LEU A 435 -12.71 -6.04 -24.91
CA LEU A 435 -13.12 -6.93 -23.81
C LEU A 435 -14.23 -6.31 -22.95
N ALA A 436 -14.19 -5.00 -22.71
CA ALA A 436 -15.21 -4.33 -21.89
C ALA A 436 -16.51 -4.04 -22.66
N LYS A 437 -16.41 -3.56 -23.91
CA LYS A 437 -17.52 -2.96 -24.66
C LYS A 437 -18.03 -3.82 -25.81
N GLY A 438 -17.23 -4.76 -26.33
CA GLY A 438 -17.63 -5.61 -27.46
C GLY A 438 -17.74 -4.83 -28.77
N GLU A 439 -16.89 -3.83 -28.96
CA GLU A 439 -16.78 -3.03 -30.18
C GLU A 439 -15.36 -2.45 -30.29
N PHE A 440 -14.97 -2.02 -31.49
CA PHE A 440 -13.66 -1.39 -31.71
C PHE A 440 -13.60 0.03 -31.13
N LEU A 441 -12.47 0.37 -30.50
CA LEU A 441 -12.19 1.73 -30.07
C LEU A 441 -11.99 2.62 -31.30
N LYS A 442 -12.86 3.61 -31.49
CA LYS A 442 -12.85 4.49 -32.67
C LYS A 442 -11.80 5.61 -32.58
N ASP A 443 -11.55 6.10 -31.36
CA ASP A 443 -10.65 7.23 -31.10
C ASP A 443 -9.90 6.99 -29.78
N LYS A 444 -8.58 7.17 -29.80
CA LYS A 444 -7.69 7.06 -28.63
C LYS A 444 -8.10 8.03 -27.51
N ARG A 445 -8.67 9.20 -27.86
CA ARG A 445 -9.19 10.18 -26.89
C ARG A 445 -10.25 9.61 -25.97
N HIS A 446 -11.16 8.78 -26.48
CA HIS A 446 -12.20 8.19 -25.65
C HIS A 446 -11.63 7.30 -24.54
N PHE A 447 -10.46 6.67 -24.75
CA PHE A 447 -9.78 5.90 -23.72
C PHE A 447 -9.26 6.80 -22.60
N ILE A 448 -8.63 7.92 -22.96
CA ILE A 448 -8.12 8.92 -22.01
C ILE A 448 -9.29 9.55 -21.23
N GLU A 449 -10.38 9.91 -21.91
CA GLU A 449 -11.59 10.46 -21.29
C GLU A 449 -12.25 9.47 -20.33
N ALA A 450 -12.33 8.19 -20.69
CA ALA A 450 -12.82 7.15 -19.78
C ALA A 450 -11.96 7.04 -18.52
N ALA A 451 -10.64 7.03 -18.66
CA ALA A 451 -9.72 7.03 -17.53
C ALA A 451 -9.83 8.29 -16.66
N GLN A 452 -9.99 9.47 -17.27
CA GLN A 452 -10.18 10.73 -16.56
C GLN A 452 -11.47 10.72 -15.73
N ASN A 453 -12.53 10.12 -16.26
CA ASN A 453 -13.85 10.01 -15.64
C ASN A 453 -13.92 8.98 -14.51
N TYR A 454 -12.84 8.24 -14.24
CA TYR A 454 -12.80 7.34 -13.09
C TYR A 454 -12.80 8.10 -11.77
N ALA A 455 -13.71 7.72 -10.87
CA ALA A 455 -14.08 8.46 -9.66
C ALA A 455 -13.28 8.06 -8.41
N PHE A 456 -12.29 7.17 -8.52
CA PHE A 456 -11.41 6.78 -7.41
C PHE A 456 -9.96 7.19 -7.67
N LYS A 457 -9.23 7.46 -6.59
CA LYS A 457 -7.79 7.79 -6.65
C LYS A 457 -6.92 6.56 -6.90
N HIS A 458 -7.45 5.38 -6.58
CA HIS A 458 -6.72 4.12 -6.52
C HIS A 458 -6.86 3.33 -7.82
N ALA A 459 -5.74 3.07 -8.49
CA ALA A 459 -5.68 2.20 -9.66
C ALA A 459 -5.64 0.72 -9.26
N SER A 460 -6.38 -0.13 -9.98
CA SER A 460 -6.28 -1.58 -9.87
C SER A 460 -4.93 -2.06 -10.40
N PRO A 461 -4.17 -2.89 -9.64
CA PRO A 461 -2.83 -3.29 -10.06
C PRO A 461 -2.81 -4.08 -11.38
N TYR A 462 -2.07 -3.61 -12.39
CA TYR A 462 -1.70 -4.40 -13.56
C TYR A 462 -0.26 -4.89 -13.44
N ASP A 463 -0.01 -6.11 -13.90
CA ASP A 463 1.29 -6.77 -13.77
C ASP A 463 2.19 -6.53 -14.99
N PHE A 464 2.35 -5.26 -15.37
CA PHE A 464 3.33 -4.85 -16.38
C PHE A 464 4.72 -5.19 -15.87
N LYS A 465 5.42 -6.11 -16.56
CA LYS A 465 6.75 -6.54 -16.15
C LYS A 465 7.80 -5.74 -16.89
N LEU A 466 8.47 -4.87 -16.17
CA LEU A 466 9.59 -4.06 -16.67
C LEU A 466 10.92 -4.72 -16.33
N SER A 467 11.87 -4.68 -17.27
CA SER A 467 13.28 -5.02 -17.04
C SER A 467 14.15 -3.94 -17.66
N VAL A 468 14.85 -3.18 -16.83
CA VAL A 468 15.77 -2.12 -17.26
C VAL A 468 17.19 -2.69 -17.27
N LYS A 469 17.90 -2.56 -18.39
CA LYS A 469 19.29 -2.95 -18.59
C LYS A 469 20.09 -1.79 -19.16
N GLU A 470 21.42 -1.89 -19.14
CA GLU A 470 22.31 -0.85 -19.67
C GLU A 470 22.10 -0.55 -21.17
N ASP A 471 21.66 -1.55 -21.93
CA ASP A 471 21.45 -1.52 -23.38
C ASP A 471 19.99 -1.26 -23.81
N GLY A 472 19.06 -1.12 -22.86
CA GLY A 472 17.66 -0.82 -23.15
C GLY A 472 16.67 -1.28 -22.09
N VAL A 473 15.39 -1.07 -22.38
CA VAL A 473 14.25 -1.35 -21.51
C VAL A 473 13.35 -2.38 -22.18
N LYS A 474 13.08 -3.49 -21.51
CA LYS A 474 12.09 -4.48 -21.95
C LYS A 474 10.81 -4.37 -21.14
N LEU A 475 9.68 -4.20 -21.81
CA LEU A 475 8.34 -4.26 -21.21
C LEU A 475 7.63 -5.52 -21.72
N ASP A 476 7.14 -6.35 -20.79
CA ASP A 476 6.37 -7.57 -21.11
C ASP A 476 4.91 -7.40 -20.66
N LEU A 477 4.02 -7.43 -21.65
CA LEU A 477 2.57 -7.24 -21.49
C LEU A 477 1.76 -8.52 -21.73
N ASN A 478 2.41 -9.61 -22.16
CA ASN A 478 1.72 -10.80 -22.68
C ASN A 478 0.76 -11.42 -21.67
N LYS A 479 1.12 -11.36 -20.38
CA LYS A 479 0.27 -11.87 -19.32
C LYS A 479 -0.76 -10.83 -18.85
N SER A 480 -0.49 -9.54 -19.03
CA SER A 480 -1.24 -8.45 -18.40
C SER A 480 -2.65 -8.27 -18.93
N LEU A 481 -2.94 -8.69 -20.16
CA LEU A 481 -4.30 -8.64 -20.71
C LEU A 481 -5.31 -9.41 -19.84
N ARG A 482 -4.87 -10.49 -19.17
CA ARG A 482 -5.72 -11.28 -18.27
C ARG A 482 -6.33 -10.44 -17.13
N MET A 483 -5.62 -9.40 -16.69
CA MET A 483 -6.10 -8.52 -15.62
C MET A 483 -7.37 -7.78 -16.03
N SER A 484 -7.51 -7.37 -17.30
CA SER A 484 -8.75 -6.77 -17.80
C SER A 484 -9.93 -7.74 -17.69
N LEU A 485 -9.76 -9.02 -18.04
CA LEU A 485 -10.81 -10.04 -17.86
C LEU A 485 -11.16 -10.25 -16.39
N ILE A 486 -10.14 -10.36 -15.53
CA ILE A 486 -10.32 -10.59 -14.09
C ILE A 486 -11.12 -9.43 -13.48
N TYR A 487 -10.73 -8.19 -13.77
CA TYR A 487 -11.40 -7.01 -13.21
C TYR A 487 -12.81 -6.81 -13.74
N LEU A 488 -13.07 -7.09 -15.03
CA LEU A 488 -14.44 -7.11 -15.58
C LEU A 488 -15.32 -8.14 -14.87
N CYS A 489 -14.85 -9.39 -14.74
CA CYS A 489 -15.56 -10.43 -13.99
C CYS A 489 -15.75 -10.05 -12.51
N GLY A 490 -14.80 -9.31 -11.95
CA GLY A 490 -14.80 -8.74 -10.61
C GLY A 490 -15.72 -7.53 -10.42
N GLY A 491 -16.36 -7.03 -11.48
CA GLY A 491 -17.31 -5.92 -11.42
C GLY A 491 -16.69 -4.52 -11.48
N LEU A 492 -15.43 -4.39 -11.95
CA LEU A 492 -14.85 -3.08 -12.29
C LEU A 492 -15.41 -2.60 -13.63
N ASP A 493 -15.65 -1.30 -13.75
CA ASP A 493 -16.07 -0.68 -15.01
C ASP A 493 -14.89 -0.37 -15.94
N PHE A 494 -15.20 0.07 -17.15
CA PHE A 494 -14.17 0.34 -18.15
C PHE A 494 -13.32 1.55 -17.77
N GLU A 495 -13.93 2.55 -17.15
CA GLU A 495 -13.26 3.74 -16.61
C GLU A 495 -12.16 3.35 -15.63
N GLY A 496 -12.46 2.43 -14.70
CA GLY A 496 -11.47 1.87 -13.77
C GLY A 496 -10.38 1.09 -14.46
N ILE A 497 -10.71 0.30 -15.49
CA ILE A 497 -9.72 -0.43 -16.30
C ILE A 497 -8.80 0.53 -17.06
N ALA A 498 -9.36 1.54 -17.74
CA ALA A 498 -8.63 2.53 -18.52
C ALA A 498 -7.69 3.34 -17.61
N PHE A 499 -8.20 3.81 -16.47
CA PHE A 499 -7.39 4.49 -15.45
C PHE A 499 -6.25 3.61 -14.94
N SER A 500 -6.54 2.34 -14.66
CA SER A 500 -5.55 1.39 -14.14
C SER A 500 -4.44 1.06 -15.14
N LEU A 501 -4.79 0.97 -16.43
CA LEU A 501 -3.84 0.73 -17.52
C LEU A 501 -2.91 1.92 -17.74
N LEU A 502 -3.45 3.15 -17.77
CA LEU A 502 -2.62 4.36 -17.86
C LEU A 502 -1.71 4.51 -16.63
N ASN A 503 -2.21 4.19 -15.43
CA ASN A 503 -1.40 4.22 -14.22
C ASN A 503 -0.30 3.15 -14.22
N ALA A 504 -0.56 1.97 -14.79
CA ALA A 504 0.46 0.94 -14.96
C ALA A 504 1.56 1.38 -15.94
N LEU A 505 1.18 2.02 -17.04
CA LEU A 505 2.10 2.65 -17.99
C LEU A 505 2.95 3.74 -17.32
N ALA A 506 2.30 4.65 -16.58
CA ALA A 506 2.98 5.70 -15.82
C ALA A 506 3.97 5.14 -14.80
N LYS A 507 3.59 4.09 -14.07
CA LYS A 507 4.50 3.41 -13.14
C LYS A 507 5.72 2.83 -13.87
N SER A 508 5.54 2.20 -15.04
CA SER A 508 6.66 1.74 -15.85
C SER A 508 7.55 2.91 -16.29
N LEU A 509 6.98 4.02 -16.75
CA LEU A 509 7.72 5.22 -17.13
C LEU A 509 8.53 5.79 -15.96
N LYS A 510 7.95 5.89 -14.77
CA LYS A 510 8.63 6.37 -13.56
C LYS A 510 9.83 5.50 -13.19
N GLU A 511 9.70 4.18 -13.28
CA GLU A 511 10.82 3.26 -13.03
C GLU A 511 11.93 3.39 -14.10
N ILE A 512 11.57 3.67 -15.35
CA ILE A 512 12.55 3.98 -16.40
C ILE A 512 13.26 5.30 -16.07
N HIS A 513 12.50 6.36 -15.78
CA HIS A 513 13.03 7.69 -15.51
C HIS A 513 13.94 7.75 -14.29
N LYS A 514 13.72 6.92 -13.25
CA LYS A 514 14.66 6.76 -12.12
C LYS A 514 16.09 6.42 -12.55
N ASN A 515 16.27 5.67 -13.65
CA ASN A 515 17.59 5.33 -14.19
C ASN A 515 18.20 6.44 -15.07
N TYR A 516 17.43 7.49 -15.36
CA TYR A 516 17.80 8.66 -16.16
C TYR A 516 17.37 9.95 -15.44
N ALA A 517 17.55 10.01 -14.12
CA ALA A 517 17.06 11.10 -13.27
C ALA A 517 17.72 12.45 -13.59
N ASP A 518 18.87 12.44 -14.29
CA ASP A 518 19.54 13.62 -14.85
C ASP A 518 18.79 14.24 -16.05
N LYS A 519 17.84 13.51 -16.63
CA LYS A 519 17.09 13.93 -17.82
C LYS A 519 15.72 14.48 -17.46
N ARG A 520 15.30 15.52 -18.19
CA ARG A 520 13.93 16.05 -18.14
C ARG A 520 13.01 15.13 -18.94
N LEU A 521 11.92 14.68 -18.31
CA LEU A 521 10.88 13.92 -19.00
C LEU A 521 10.07 14.87 -19.90
N ILE A 522 10.00 14.56 -21.18
CA ILE A 522 9.28 15.33 -22.20
C ILE A 522 8.24 14.42 -22.87
N LEU A 523 7.04 14.93 -23.08
CA LEU A 523 6.02 14.23 -23.84
C LEU A 523 6.09 14.62 -25.32
N SER A 524 5.79 13.67 -26.20
CA SER A 524 5.51 13.93 -27.60
C SER A 524 4.18 13.28 -27.95
N LEU A 525 3.12 14.08 -27.89
CA LEU A 525 1.73 13.71 -28.10
C LEU A 525 1.14 14.49 -29.28
N ASP A 526 0.20 13.88 -30.00
CA ASP A 526 -0.69 14.61 -30.91
C ASP A 526 -1.52 15.65 -30.15
N GLU A 527 -1.91 16.74 -30.82
CA GLU A 527 -2.78 17.77 -30.24
C GLU A 527 -4.08 17.19 -29.66
N SER A 528 -4.62 16.15 -30.30
CA SER A 528 -5.83 15.47 -29.86
C SER A 528 -5.66 14.72 -28.52
N LEU A 529 -4.46 14.23 -28.21
CA LEU A 529 -4.14 13.46 -27.00
C LEU A 529 -3.52 14.33 -25.90
N ASN A 530 -3.10 15.55 -26.23
CA ASN A 530 -2.47 16.51 -25.34
C ASN A 530 -3.48 17.10 -24.32
N GLN A 531 -3.83 16.31 -23.31
CA GLN A 531 -4.79 16.68 -22.27
C GLN A 531 -4.11 16.82 -20.89
N PRO A 532 -4.53 17.77 -20.04
CA PRO A 532 -3.95 17.97 -18.71
C PRO A 532 -3.93 16.70 -17.85
N PHE A 533 -4.96 15.86 -17.96
CA PHE A 533 -5.05 14.59 -17.25
C PHE A 533 -3.90 13.63 -17.61
N LEU A 534 -3.54 13.53 -18.90
CA LEU A 534 -2.47 12.65 -19.34
C LEU A 534 -1.10 13.17 -18.87
N HIS A 535 -0.91 14.50 -18.78
CA HIS A 535 0.30 15.07 -18.19
C HIS A 535 0.41 14.74 -16.70
N GLN A 536 -0.70 14.79 -15.97
CA GLN A 536 -0.72 14.47 -14.53
C GLN A 536 -0.50 13.00 -14.23
N ILE A 537 -0.98 12.11 -15.08
CA ILE A 537 -0.78 10.67 -14.85
C ILE A 537 0.65 10.24 -15.23
N LEU A 538 1.27 10.88 -16.22
CA LEU A 538 2.60 10.51 -16.73
C LEU A 538 3.76 11.28 -16.06
N SER A 539 3.50 12.36 -15.32
CA SER A 539 4.49 13.05 -14.47
C SER A 539 4.82 12.23 -13.24
#